data_AF-A0A955FEK9-F1
#
_entry.id   AF-A0A955FEK9-F1
#
_cell.length_a   1.000
_cell.length_b   1.000
_cell.length_c   1.000
_cell.angle_alpha   90.00
_cell.angle_beta   90.00
_cell.angle_gamma   90.00
#
_symmetry.space_group_name_H-M   'P 1'
#
loop_
_entity.id
_entity.type
_entity.pdbx_description
1 polymer ?
#
loop_
_entity_poly.entity_id
_entity_poly.type
_entity_poly.pdbx_seq_one_letter_code
_entity_poly.pdbx_strand_id
1 'polypeptide(L)'
;MSYKRILLKLSGEQLQGDKDGGFDTERATWIANQIKPAIEAGTQVAIIVGGGNYARGAQLMGGGIVDVTAHNVGMLATIMNAVTVADVFNASGLETRALSNIEVNQFIDSYTYRRAVSHLEKNRVVVIGGGTGRPFVTTDTAAVNLALELKCDAIIETTKVDGVYDKDPMQFPDAQKYEHLSYDEALSNGDIQVMDKAALGMALEDKKTLIICDLLTDGNIARAAAGENVGTTING
;
A
#
# COMPACT_ATOMS: atom_id res chain seq x y z
N MET A 1 -7.28 -20.06 -5.51
CA MET A 1 -6.20 -20.49 -4.60
C MET A 1 -5.80 -19.25 -3.81
N SER A 2 -5.58 -19.36 -2.50
CA SER A 2 -5.08 -18.24 -1.70
C SER A 2 -3.69 -17.83 -2.16
N TYR A 3 -3.42 -16.52 -2.19
CA TYR A 3 -2.06 -16.03 -2.39
C TYR A 3 -1.20 -16.45 -1.20
N LYS A 4 0.03 -16.89 -1.46
CA LYS A 4 1.00 -17.23 -0.42
C LYS A 4 1.56 -15.97 0.21
N ARG A 5 1.83 -14.95 -0.61
CA ARG A 5 2.37 -13.67 -0.17
C ARG A 5 1.74 -12.52 -0.93
N ILE A 6 1.29 -11.52 -0.18
CA ILE A 6 0.75 -10.28 -0.75
C ILE A 6 1.56 -9.07 -0.31
N LEU A 7 1.54 -8.03 -1.13
CA LEU A 7 1.89 -6.69 -0.70
C LEU A 7 0.60 -5.85 -0.60
N LEU A 8 0.30 -5.37 0.60
CA LEU A 8 -0.79 -4.44 0.86
C LEU A 8 -0.25 -3.02 0.88
N LYS A 9 -0.71 -2.17 -0.03
CA LYS A 9 -0.37 -0.74 0.01
C LYS A 9 -1.47 0.01 0.73
N LEU A 10 -1.09 0.71 1.80
CA LEU A 10 -1.96 1.60 2.56
C LEU A 10 -1.60 3.05 2.26
N SER A 11 -2.59 3.87 1.91
CA SER A 11 -2.42 5.31 1.80
C SER A 11 -2.26 5.92 3.21
N GLY A 12 -1.57 7.07 3.30
CA GLY A 12 -1.46 7.77 4.58
C GLY A 12 -2.83 8.27 5.06
N GLU A 13 -3.65 8.76 4.14
CA GLU A 13 -5.01 9.24 4.39
C GLU A 13 -5.91 8.15 4.97
N GLN A 14 -5.69 6.88 4.62
CA GLN A 14 -6.42 5.79 5.24
C GLN A 14 -6.06 5.59 6.72
N LEU A 15 -4.85 5.96 7.13
CA LEU A 15 -4.39 5.91 8.52
C LEU A 15 -4.81 7.13 9.33
N GLN A 16 -5.27 8.21 8.68
CA GLN A 16 -5.78 9.41 9.36
C GLN A 16 -7.20 9.23 9.89
N GLY A 17 -7.94 8.24 9.36
CA GLY A 17 -9.34 8.02 9.70
C GLY A 17 -10.20 9.25 9.38
N ASP A 18 -11.03 9.65 10.34
CA ASP A 18 -11.95 10.79 10.21
C ASP A 18 -11.32 12.11 10.71
N LYS A 19 -10.00 12.12 10.93
CA LYS A 19 -9.24 13.31 11.38
C LYS A 19 -8.80 14.15 10.19
N ASP A 20 -8.55 15.44 10.43
CA ASP A 20 -8.00 16.38 9.43
C ASP A 20 -6.49 16.18 9.17
N GLY A 21 -5.84 15.31 9.93
CA GLY A 21 -4.44 14.95 9.80
C GLY A 21 -3.94 14.10 10.97
N GLY A 22 -2.71 13.61 10.87
CA GLY A 22 -2.10 12.77 11.88
C GLY A 22 -2.49 11.29 11.76
N PHE A 23 -2.62 10.60 12.88
CA PHE A 23 -2.78 9.14 12.91
C PHE A 23 -3.97 8.73 13.78
N ASP A 24 -4.78 7.81 13.27
CA ASP A 24 -5.94 7.26 13.94
C ASP A 24 -5.67 5.82 14.40
N THR A 25 -5.46 5.68 15.70
CA THR A 25 -5.22 4.40 16.36
C THR A 25 -6.41 3.45 16.23
N GLU A 26 -7.66 3.94 16.25
CA GLU A 26 -8.84 3.08 16.10
C GLU A 26 -8.89 2.51 14.68
N ARG A 27 -8.62 3.35 13.67
CA ARG A 27 -8.52 2.91 12.28
C ARG A 27 -7.40 1.89 12.08
N ALA A 28 -6.20 2.14 12.63
CA ALA A 28 -5.10 1.18 12.56
C ALA A 28 -5.42 -0.14 13.29
N THR A 29 -6.11 -0.09 14.43
CA THR A 29 -6.59 -1.28 15.15
C THR A 29 -7.58 -2.08 14.30
N TRP A 30 -8.51 -1.38 13.65
CA TRP A 30 -9.45 -2.01 12.72
C TRP A 30 -8.73 -2.71 11.57
N ILE A 31 -7.77 -2.04 10.91
CA ILE A 31 -6.96 -2.64 9.83
C ILE A 31 -6.21 -3.88 10.33
N ALA A 32 -5.63 -3.84 11.54
CA ALA A 32 -4.96 -5.00 12.12
C ALA A 32 -5.91 -6.21 12.21
N ASN A 33 -7.15 -5.98 12.64
CA ASN A 33 -8.17 -7.03 12.72
C ASN A 33 -8.60 -7.55 11.35
N GLN A 34 -8.60 -6.71 10.30
CA GLN A 34 -8.88 -7.15 8.93
C GLN A 34 -7.77 -8.03 8.33
N ILE A 35 -6.53 -7.86 8.79
CA ILE A 35 -5.37 -8.62 8.30
C ILE A 35 -5.24 -9.98 8.99
N LYS A 36 -5.66 -10.10 10.25
CA LYS A 36 -5.55 -11.35 11.04
C LYS A 36 -6.11 -12.58 10.32
N PRO A 37 -7.32 -12.56 9.69
CA PRO A 37 -7.83 -13.74 8.99
C PRO A 37 -6.92 -14.19 7.84
N ALA A 38 -6.26 -13.27 7.13
CA ALA A 38 -5.30 -13.62 6.08
C ALA A 38 -4.06 -14.32 6.65
N ILE A 39 -3.56 -13.84 7.79
CA ILE A 39 -2.40 -14.41 8.51
C ILE A 39 -2.76 -15.80 9.07
N GLU A 40 -3.94 -15.95 9.66
CA GLU A 40 -4.46 -17.23 10.16
C GLU A 40 -4.64 -18.26 9.03
N ALA A 41 -4.99 -17.80 7.83
CA ALA A 41 -5.03 -18.63 6.62
C ALA A 41 -3.63 -18.95 6.04
N GLY A 42 -2.55 -18.45 6.65
CA GLY A 42 -1.17 -18.72 6.24
C GLY A 42 -0.61 -17.77 5.18
N THR A 43 -1.31 -16.67 4.87
CA THR A 43 -0.81 -15.65 3.94
C THR A 43 0.27 -14.81 4.61
N GLN A 44 1.38 -14.60 3.92
CA GLN A 44 2.43 -13.67 4.33
C GLN A 44 2.10 -12.27 3.86
N VAL A 45 2.04 -11.30 4.78
CA VAL A 45 1.61 -9.93 4.46
C VAL A 45 2.75 -8.94 4.65
N ALA A 46 3.20 -8.36 3.54
CA ALA A 46 4.03 -7.16 3.53
C ALA A 46 3.14 -5.93 3.34
N ILE A 47 3.46 -4.83 4.00
CA ILE A 47 2.72 -3.58 3.93
C ILE A 47 3.68 -2.47 3.55
N ILE A 48 3.30 -1.62 2.61
CA ILE A 48 3.94 -0.32 2.40
C ILE A 48 2.95 0.78 2.75
N VAL A 49 3.41 1.79 3.48
CA VAL A 49 2.55 2.88 3.96
C VAL A 49 2.90 4.21 3.26
N GLY A 50 1.87 4.94 2.83
CA GLY A 50 1.97 6.32 2.39
C GLY A 50 2.12 7.28 3.57
N GLY A 51 2.41 8.55 3.30
CA GLY A 51 2.69 9.59 4.31
C GLY A 51 1.74 10.80 4.28
N GLY A 52 0.72 10.77 3.41
CA GLY A 52 -0.11 11.93 3.09
C GLY A 52 -0.93 12.51 4.25
N ASN A 53 -1.11 11.75 5.33
CA ASN A 53 -1.75 12.18 6.58
C ASN A 53 -0.89 13.10 7.45
N TYR A 54 0.43 13.08 7.27
CA TYR A 54 1.35 14.01 7.95
C TYR A 54 1.88 15.06 6.99
N ALA A 55 2.29 14.64 5.79
CA ALA A 55 2.85 15.53 4.80
C ALA A 55 2.66 14.97 3.40
N ARG A 56 2.06 15.77 2.52
CA ARG A 56 2.13 15.55 1.07
C ARG A 56 3.27 16.42 0.52
N GLY A 57 4.36 15.80 0.07
CA GLY A 57 5.54 16.52 -0.43
C GLY A 57 5.19 17.57 -1.49
N ALA A 58 4.25 17.26 -2.40
CA ALA A 58 3.79 18.23 -3.41
C ALA A 58 3.20 19.52 -2.83
N GLN A 59 2.59 19.48 -1.65
CA GLN A 59 2.03 20.67 -0.98
C GLN A 59 3.12 21.54 -0.33
N LEU A 60 4.30 20.99 -0.09
CA LEU A 60 5.44 21.70 0.49
C LEU A 60 6.35 22.32 -0.56
N MET A 61 6.12 22.04 -1.85
CA MET A 61 6.91 22.64 -2.93
C MET A 61 6.63 24.14 -3.04
N GLY A 62 7.68 24.93 -3.29
CA GLY A 62 7.60 26.39 -3.35
C GLY A 62 8.12 27.07 -2.09
N GLY A 63 8.07 28.41 -2.06
CA GLY A 63 8.52 29.20 -0.89
C GLY A 63 10.00 29.02 -0.51
N GLY A 64 10.84 28.49 -1.42
CA GLY A 64 12.26 28.18 -1.18
C GLY A 64 12.57 26.71 -0.87
N ILE A 65 11.55 25.85 -0.72
CA ILE A 65 11.72 24.40 -0.59
C ILE A 65 11.82 23.79 -1.98
N VAL A 66 12.92 23.09 -2.24
CA VAL A 66 13.13 22.35 -3.50
C VAL A 66 12.43 20.99 -3.46
N ASP A 67 12.00 20.50 -4.62
CA ASP A 67 11.21 19.27 -4.78
C ASP A 67 11.83 18.04 -4.09
N VAL A 68 13.15 17.91 -4.18
CA VAL A 68 13.91 16.84 -3.52
C VAL A 68 13.68 16.83 -2.00
N THR A 69 13.75 18.00 -1.37
CA THR A 69 13.51 18.15 0.06
C THR A 69 12.07 17.83 0.40
N ALA A 70 11.12 18.27 -0.42
CA ALA A 70 9.70 18.01 -0.22
C ALA A 70 9.37 16.50 -0.30
N HIS A 71 9.98 15.76 -1.22
CA HIS A 71 9.88 14.30 -1.30
C HIS A 71 10.52 13.61 -0.10
N ASN A 72 11.67 14.09 0.39
CA ASN A 72 12.29 13.56 1.61
C ASN A 72 11.37 13.70 2.83
N VAL A 73 10.67 14.83 2.97
CA VAL A 73 9.66 15.02 4.04
C VAL A 73 8.53 14.01 3.92
N GLY A 74 8.04 13.75 2.69
CA GLY A 74 7.06 12.69 2.44
C GLY A 74 7.56 11.31 2.86
N MET A 75 8.81 10.96 2.56
CA MET A 75 9.40 9.68 3.00
C MET A 75 9.55 9.59 4.52
N LEU A 76 9.90 10.69 5.21
CA LEU A 76 9.90 10.71 6.68
C LEU A 76 8.50 10.46 7.26
N ALA A 77 7.46 11.04 6.66
CA ALA A 77 6.07 10.78 7.06
C ALA A 77 5.69 9.29 6.91
N THR A 78 6.17 8.60 5.88
CA THR A 78 5.95 7.15 5.76
C THR A 78 6.66 6.35 6.86
N ILE A 79 7.85 6.79 7.31
CA ILE A 79 8.56 6.15 8.44
C ILE A 79 7.79 6.35 9.75
N MET A 80 7.21 7.55 9.95
CA MET A 80 6.34 7.82 11.09
C MET A 80 5.15 6.86 11.13
N ASN A 81 4.47 6.67 9.99
CA ASN A 81 3.38 5.68 9.90
C ASN A 81 3.88 4.25 10.12
N ALA A 82 5.05 3.88 9.59
CA ALA A 82 5.54 2.51 9.71
C ALA A 82 5.75 2.10 11.18
N VAL A 83 6.34 2.98 12.00
CA VAL A 83 6.56 2.71 13.43
C VAL A 83 5.24 2.67 14.20
N THR A 84 4.32 3.62 13.96
CA THR A 84 3.05 3.68 14.70
C THR A 84 2.11 2.53 14.33
N VAL A 85 2.03 2.16 13.04
CA VAL A 85 1.25 0.99 12.59
C VAL A 85 1.79 -0.28 13.24
N ALA A 86 3.10 -0.48 13.27
CA ALA A 86 3.68 -1.67 13.89
C ALA A 86 3.34 -1.77 15.38
N ASP A 87 3.42 -0.68 16.13
CA ASP A 87 3.06 -0.68 17.56
C ASP A 87 1.59 -0.99 17.78
N VAL A 88 0.68 -0.37 17.01
CA VAL A 88 -0.77 -0.64 17.13
C VAL A 88 -1.11 -2.07 16.74
N PHE A 89 -0.48 -2.61 15.70
CA PHE A 89 -0.71 -3.99 15.29
C PHE A 89 -0.22 -4.97 16.36
N ASN A 90 0.97 -4.74 16.93
CA ASN A 90 1.49 -5.55 18.03
C ASN A 90 0.60 -5.46 19.27
N ALA A 91 0.12 -4.27 19.63
CA ALA A 91 -0.84 -4.09 20.73
C ALA A 91 -2.18 -4.81 20.48
N SER A 92 -2.55 -4.97 19.21
CA SER A 92 -3.72 -5.73 18.76
C SER A 92 -3.47 -7.24 18.69
N GLY A 93 -2.29 -7.74 19.06
CA GLY A 93 -1.92 -9.16 18.99
C GLY A 93 -1.53 -9.65 17.60
N LEU A 94 -1.25 -8.75 16.66
CA LEU A 94 -0.74 -9.07 15.33
C LEU A 94 0.77 -8.81 15.28
N GLU A 95 1.58 -9.87 15.37
CA GLU A 95 3.05 -9.72 15.39
C GLU A 95 3.57 -8.97 14.17
N THR A 96 4.15 -7.80 14.39
CA THR A 96 4.51 -6.87 13.30
C THR A 96 5.90 -6.28 13.50
N ARG A 97 6.62 -6.05 12.41
CA ARG A 97 7.92 -5.35 12.39
C ARG A 97 7.91 -4.21 11.39
N ALA A 98 8.33 -3.03 11.85
CA ALA A 98 8.57 -1.88 10.99
C ALA A 98 9.99 -1.93 10.42
N LEU A 99 10.13 -1.72 9.10
CA LEU A 99 11.39 -1.59 8.39
C LEU A 99 11.42 -0.26 7.63
N SER A 100 12.61 0.31 7.42
CA SER A 100 12.78 1.54 6.67
C SER A 100 13.76 1.38 5.50
N ASN A 101 13.36 1.84 4.31
CA ASN A 101 14.23 1.95 3.14
C ASN A 101 15.27 3.08 3.26
N ILE A 102 15.06 4.01 4.20
CA ILE A 102 16.04 5.03 4.58
C ILE A 102 16.70 4.62 5.90
N GLU A 103 18.03 4.70 5.97
CA GLU A 103 18.74 4.33 7.19
C GLU A 103 18.40 5.28 8.35
N VAL A 104 17.85 4.70 9.43
CA VAL A 104 17.52 5.41 10.67
C VAL A 104 17.95 4.53 11.84
N ASN A 105 19.11 4.86 12.43
CA ASN A 105 19.81 3.91 13.30
C ASN A 105 19.21 3.72 14.70
N GLN A 106 18.39 4.66 15.17
CA GLN A 106 18.04 4.71 16.59
C GLN A 106 16.74 3.97 16.96
N PHE A 107 15.77 3.87 16.04
CA PHE A 107 14.40 3.48 16.42
C PHE A 107 13.62 2.62 15.39
N ILE A 108 14.18 2.35 14.21
CA ILE A 108 13.54 1.47 13.21
C ILE A 108 14.61 0.66 12.48
N ASP A 109 14.35 -0.62 12.26
CA ASP A 109 15.29 -1.49 11.55
C ASP A 109 15.38 -1.11 10.06
N SER A 110 16.58 -1.14 9.48
CA SER A 110 16.73 -0.93 8.03
C SER A 110 16.08 -2.07 7.23
N TYR A 111 15.45 -1.75 6.12
CA TYR A 111 15.00 -2.75 5.17
C TYR A 111 16.19 -3.45 4.53
N THR A 112 16.13 -4.77 4.50
CA THR A 112 16.86 -5.60 3.55
C THR A 112 15.94 -6.74 3.14
N TYR A 113 16.04 -7.19 1.88
CA TYR A 113 15.28 -8.35 1.39
C TYR A 113 15.34 -9.53 2.37
N ARG A 114 16.54 -9.88 2.86
CA ARG A 114 16.73 -11.01 3.79
C ARG A 114 16.02 -10.80 5.13
N ARG A 115 16.05 -9.59 5.68
CA ARG A 115 15.39 -9.27 6.96
C ARG A 115 13.87 -9.33 6.82
N ALA A 116 13.33 -8.73 5.77
CA ALA A 116 11.90 -8.76 5.47
C ALA A 116 11.41 -10.21 5.29
N VAL A 117 12.09 -11.02 4.47
CA VAL A 117 11.74 -12.43 4.27
C VAL A 117 11.80 -13.24 5.57
N SER A 118 12.83 -13.05 6.39
CA SER A 118 12.93 -13.74 7.69
C SER A 118 11.76 -13.42 8.63
N HIS A 119 11.18 -12.21 8.56
CA HIS A 119 9.99 -11.88 9.34
C HIS A 119 8.72 -12.49 8.74
N LEU A 120 8.53 -12.39 7.42
CA LEU A 120 7.40 -12.99 6.72
C LEU A 120 7.34 -14.51 6.92
N GLU A 121 8.47 -15.21 6.90
CA GLU A 121 8.56 -16.66 7.16
C GLU A 121 8.23 -17.06 8.60
N LYS A 122 8.25 -16.11 9.53
CA LYS A 122 7.83 -16.29 10.93
C LYS A 122 6.38 -15.86 11.16
N ASN A 123 5.59 -15.72 10.09
CA ASN A 123 4.20 -15.24 10.11
C ASN A 123 4.05 -13.86 10.76
N ARG A 124 5.08 -13.02 10.69
CA ARG A 124 5.00 -11.62 11.11
C ARG A 124 4.63 -10.73 9.94
N VAL A 125 3.79 -9.75 10.19
CA VAL A 125 3.55 -8.66 9.24
C VAL A 125 4.79 -7.78 9.17
N VAL A 126 5.16 -7.37 7.97
CA VAL A 126 6.28 -6.45 7.73
C VAL A 126 5.75 -5.14 7.19
N VAL A 127 5.90 -4.05 7.94
CA VAL A 127 5.48 -2.70 7.52
C VAL A 127 6.70 -1.92 7.07
N ILE A 128 6.67 -1.37 5.86
CA ILE A 128 7.82 -0.73 5.23
C ILE A 128 7.53 0.76 5.03
N GLY A 129 8.39 1.60 5.60
CA GLY A 129 8.45 3.03 5.37
C GLY A 129 9.67 3.43 4.54
N GLY A 130 9.71 4.69 4.13
CA GLY A 130 10.81 5.30 3.37
C GLY A 130 10.63 5.31 1.86
N GLY A 131 9.46 4.91 1.32
CA GLY A 131 9.22 4.85 -0.13
C GLY A 131 10.27 3.98 -0.82
N THR A 132 10.89 4.46 -1.91
CA THR A 132 12.08 3.83 -2.52
C THR A 132 13.41 4.39 -1.98
N GLY A 133 13.36 5.31 -1.01
CA GLY A 133 14.52 6.08 -0.58
C GLY A 133 14.99 7.12 -1.61
N ARG A 134 14.25 7.33 -2.71
CA ARG A 134 14.60 8.25 -3.79
C ARG A 134 13.47 9.24 -4.08
N PRO A 135 13.77 10.54 -4.23
CA PRO A 135 12.80 11.54 -4.71
C PRO A 135 12.25 11.20 -6.11
N PHE A 136 11.10 11.78 -6.46
CA PHE A 136 10.41 11.62 -7.76
C PHE A 136 9.85 10.22 -8.03
N VAL A 137 9.75 9.39 -6.99
CA VAL A 137 9.12 8.08 -7.05
C VAL A 137 7.93 8.06 -6.11
N THR A 138 6.79 7.55 -6.60
CA THR A 138 5.56 7.44 -5.82
C THR A 138 5.62 6.24 -4.86
N THR A 139 4.71 6.21 -3.89
CA THR A 139 4.52 5.02 -3.05
C THR A 139 3.99 3.83 -3.85
N ASP A 140 3.30 4.06 -4.96
CA ASP A 140 2.74 2.98 -5.80
C ASP A 140 3.85 2.29 -6.59
N THR A 141 4.79 3.06 -7.15
CA THR A 141 6.00 2.49 -7.76
C THR A 141 6.82 1.73 -6.71
N ALA A 142 6.94 2.26 -5.49
CA ALA A 142 7.62 1.56 -4.39
C ALA A 142 6.90 0.26 -3.99
N ALA A 143 5.57 0.24 -4.02
CA ALA A 143 4.75 -0.93 -3.75
C ALA A 143 5.03 -2.04 -4.77
N VAL A 144 5.02 -1.72 -6.06
CA VAL A 144 5.33 -2.67 -7.13
C VAL A 144 6.77 -3.18 -7.00
N ASN A 145 7.73 -2.29 -6.77
CA ASN A 145 9.13 -2.67 -6.61
C ASN A 145 9.34 -3.63 -5.43
N LEU A 146 8.78 -3.34 -4.26
CA LEU A 146 8.87 -4.22 -3.09
C LEU A 146 8.13 -5.55 -3.29
N ALA A 147 7.00 -5.54 -4.01
CA ALA A 147 6.26 -6.76 -4.31
C ALA A 147 7.08 -7.69 -5.22
N LEU A 148 7.83 -7.13 -6.17
CA LEU A 148 8.77 -7.87 -7.00
C LEU A 148 9.91 -8.46 -6.17
N GLU A 149 10.57 -7.62 -5.35
CA GLU A 149 11.67 -8.06 -4.48
C GLU A 149 11.24 -9.18 -3.54
N LEU A 150 10.08 -9.02 -2.90
CA LEU A 150 9.52 -9.98 -1.96
C LEU A 150 8.78 -11.13 -2.66
N LYS A 151 8.73 -11.19 -3.99
CA LYS A 151 8.02 -12.24 -4.74
C LYS A 151 6.58 -12.42 -4.26
N CYS A 152 5.87 -11.32 -4.09
CA CYS A 152 4.45 -11.34 -3.81
C CYS A 152 3.69 -11.87 -5.03
N ASP A 153 2.63 -12.63 -4.77
CA ASP A 153 1.74 -13.17 -5.79
C ASP A 153 0.74 -12.09 -6.26
N ALA A 154 0.37 -11.17 -5.37
CA ALA A 154 -0.50 -10.04 -5.67
C ALA A 154 -0.12 -8.77 -4.91
N ILE A 155 -0.47 -7.64 -5.50
CA ILE A 155 -0.44 -6.31 -4.89
C ILE A 155 -1.88 -5.91 -4.65
N ILE A 156 -2.23 -5.63 -3.40
CA ILE A 156 -3.54 -5.10 -3.02
C ILE A 156 -3.33 -3.62 -2.75
N GLU A 157 -3.89 -2.79 -3.61
CA GLU A 157 -3.91 -1.35 -3.44
C GLU A 157 -5.29 -0.92 -2.99
N THR A 158 -5.35 -0.43 -1.76
CA THR A 158 -6.61 0.04 -1.20
C THR A 158 -6.80 1.51 -1.50
N THR A 159 -7.97 1.88 -1.98
CA THR A 159 -8.29 3.28 -2.33
C THR A 159 -9.53 3.76 -1.59
N LYS A 160 -10.01 4.97 -1.91
CA LYS A 160 -11.29 5.50 -1.38
C LYS A 160 -12.50 4.98 -2.14
N VAL A 161 -12.29 4.49 -3.36
CA VAL A 161 -13.33 3.87 -4.20
C VAL A 161 -13.13 2.35 -4.18
N ASP A 162 -14.19 1.61 -4.43
CA ASP A 162 -14.21 0.15 -4.32
C ASP A 162 -13.68 -0.58 -5.56
N GLY A 163 -13.00 0.11 -6.46
CA GLY A 163 -12.41 -0.44 -7.67
C GLY A 163 -12.05 0.62 -8.70
N VAL A 164 -11.79 0.18 -9.92
CA VAL A 164 -11.53 1.01 -11.10
C VAL A 164 -12.83 1.20 -11.86
N TYR A 165 -13.07 2.43 -12.28
CA TYR A 165 -14.26 2.85 -13.01
C TYR A 165 -13.89 3.40 -14.38
N ASP A 166 -14.85 3.39 -15.31
CA ASP A 166 -14.72 4.03 -16.63
C ASP A 166 -14.58 5.56 -16.55
N LYS A 167 -15.07 6.17 -15.47
CA LYS A 167 -14.97 7.60 -15.12
C LYS A 167 -15.12 7.79 -13.62
N ASP A 168 -14.82 8.99 -13.11
CA ASP A 168 -14.86 9.28 -11.67
C ASP A 168 -16.28 9.08 -11.08
N PRO A 169 -16.49 8.06 -10.22
CA PRO A 169 -17.81 7.75 -9.66
C PRO A 169 -18.31 8.83 -8.67
N MET A 170 -17.43 9.69 -8.17
CA MET A 170 -17.81 10.82 -7.31
C MET A 170 -18.38 12.00 -8.10
N GLN A 171 -18.03 12.11 -9.39
CA GLN A 171 -18.51 13.17 -10.29
C GLN A 171 -19.62 12.68 -11.21
N PHE A 172 -19.62 11.40 -11.59
CA PHE A 172 -20.52 10.80 -12.56
C PHE A 172 -21.31 9.65 -11.94
N PRO A 173 -22.61 9.85 -11.63
CA PRO A 173 -23.45 8.81 -11.03
C PRO A 173 -23.66 7.57 -11.90
N ASP A 174 -23.38 7.67 -13.21
CA ASP A 174 -23.49 6.58 -14.18
C ASP A 174 -22.15 5.88 -14.45
N ALA A 175 -21.13 6.12 -13.62
CA ALA A 175 -19.85 5.43 -13.68
C ALA A 175 -20.02 3.91 -13.48
N GLN A 176 -19.37 3.13 -14.33
CA GLN A 176 -19.39 1.68 -14.32
C GLN A 176 -18.08 1.13 -13.80
N LYS A 177 -18.17 0.28 -12.78
CA LYS A 177 -17.01 -0.40 -12.20
C LYS A 177 -16.60 -1.57 -13.08
N TYR A 178 -15.30 -1.70 -13.32
CA TYR A 178 -14.73 -2.91 -13.91
C TYR A 178 -14.52 -3.98 -12.84
N GLU A 179 -14.91 -5.22 -13.10
CA GLU A 179 -14.50 -6.35 -12.24
C GLU A 179 -13.08 -6.82 -12.59
N HIS A 180 -12.78 -6.82 -13.90
CA HIS A 180 -11.50 -7.24 -14.45
C HIS A 180 -11.04 -6.24 -15.51
N LEU A 181 -9.75 -5.97 -15.55
CA LEU A 181 -9.08 -5.15 -16.56
C LEU A 181 -7.78 -5.81 -16.96
N SER A 182 -7.46 -5.80 -18.24
CA SER A 182 -6.11 -6.10 -18.70
C SER A 182 -5.17 -4.91 -18.46
N TYR A 183 -3.88 -5.18 -18.33
CA TYR A 183 -2.87 -4.11 -18.30
C TYR A 183 -2.90 -3.23 -19.56
N ASP A 184 -3.17 -3.81 -20.72
CA ASP A 184 -3.28 -3.07 -21.98
C ASP A 184 -4.46 -2.10 -21.96
N GLU A 185 -5.61 -2.50 -21.43
CA GLU A 185 -6.77 -1.63 -21.24
C GLU A 185 -6.45 -0.51 -20.24
N ALA A 186 -5.83 -0.84 -19.10
CA ALA A 186 -5.47 0.13 -18.08
C ALA A 186 -4.42 1.15 -18.56
N LEU A 187 -3.51 0.78 -19.47
CA LEU A 187 -2.49 1.67 -20.04
C LEU A 187 -2.99 2.49 -21.22
N SER A 188 -3.88 1.93 -22.05
CA SER A 188 -4.38 2.58 -23.26
C SER A 188 -5.50 3.58 -23.00
N ASN A 189 -6.27 3.40 -21.92
CA ASN A 189 -7.31 4.34 -21.53
C ASN A 189 -6.77 5.40 -20.56
N GLY A 190 -6.58 6.63 -21.04
CA GLY A 190 -6.07 7.74 -20.23
C GLY A 190 -6.98 8.18 -19.07
N ASP A 191 -8.25 7.78 -19.09
CA ASP A 191 -9.23 8.09 -18.04
C ASP A 191 -9.14 7.10 -16.86
N ILE A 192 -8.52 5.94 -17.06
CA ILE A 192 -8.30 4.94 -16.02
C ILE A 192 -7.11 5.36 -15.15
N GLN A 193 -7.41 5.93 -13.98
CA GLN A 193 -6.41 6.32 -12.99
C GLN A 193 -6.30 5.26 -11.89
N VAL A 194 -5.40 4.30 -12.10
CA VAL A 194 -5.11 3.22 -11.14
C VAL A 194 -3.93 3.61 -10.25
N MET A 195 -2.79 3.84 -10.89
CA MET A 195 -1.51 4.23 -10.30
C MET A 195 -0.72 5.02 -11.35
N ASP A 196 0.44 5.55 -10.97
CA ASP A 196 1.31 6.19 -11.96
C ASP A 196 1.78 5.18 -13.04
N LYS A 197 2.09 5.70 -14.23
CA LYS A 197 2.45 4.86 -15.39
C LYS A 197 3.73 4.04 -15.18
N ALA A 198 4.66 4.51 -14.33
CA ALA A 198 5.89 3.76 -14.06
C ALA A 198 5.59 2.53 -13.20
N ALA A 199 4.73 2.68 -12.17
CA ALA A 199 4.23 1.56 -11.38
C ALA A 199 3.46 0.54 -12.25
N LEU A 200 2.54 1.03 -13.09
CA LEU A 200 1.70 0.15 -13.93
C LEU A 200 2.54 -0.60 -14.97
N GLY A 201 3.49 0.07 -15.61
CA GLY A 201 4.41 -0.56 -16.56
C GLY A 201 5.29 -1.63 -15.90
N MET A 202 5.82 -1.34 -14.70
CA MET A 202 6.62 -2.30 -13.93
C MET A 202 5.79 -3.53 -13.52
N ALA A 203 4.53 -3.34 -13.15
CA ALA A 203 3.63 -4.45 -12.79
C ALA A 203 3.28 -5.32 -14.01
N LEU A 204 3.08 -4.71 -15.18
CA LEU A 204 2.88 -5.41 -16.46
C LEU A 204 4.09 -6.27 -16.84
N GLU A 205 5.32 -5.73 -16.74
CA GLU A 205 6.54 -6.45 -17.15
C GLU A 205 6.71 -7.80 -16.44
N ASP A 206 6.37 -7.87 -15.15
CA ASP A 206 6.45 -9.12 -14.37
C ASP A 206 5.08 -9.82 -14.22
N LYS A 207 4.06 -9.37 -14.96
CA LYS A 207 2.69 -9.89 -14.95
C LYS A 207 2.12 -10.04 -13.55
N LYS A 208 2.33 -9.03 -12.69
CA LYS A 208 1.80 -9.05 -11.33
C LYS A 208 0.29 -8.99 -11.36
N THR A 209 -0.35 -9.60 -10.37
CA THR A 209 -1.77 -9.37 -10.14
C THR A 209 -1.92 -8.13 -9.28
N LEU A 210 -2.66 -7.15 -9.77
CA LEU A 210 -3.00 -5.94 -9.03
C LEU A 210 -4.48 -5.97 -8.67
N ILE A 211 -4.81 -5.71 -7.42
CA ILE A 211 -6.18 -5.72 -6.91
C ILE A 211 -6.47 -4.33 -6.34
N ILE A 212 -7.41 -3.63 -6.94
CA ILE A 212 -7.88 -2.31 -6.48
C ILE A 212 -9.18 -2.50 -5.73
N CYS A 213 -9.19 -2.19 -4.44
CA CYS A 213 -10.40 -2.36 -3.63
C CYS A 213 -10.58 -1.27 -2.58
N ASP A 214 -11.78 -1.18 -2.03
CA ASP A 214 -12.06 -0.34 -0.87
C ASP A 214 -11.48 -1.00 0.39
N LEU A 215 -10.72 -0.20 1.14
CA LEU A 215 -10.17 -0.60 2.43
C LEU A 215 -11.27 -0.88 3.45
N LEU A 216 -12.33 -0.06 3.50
CA LEU A 216 -13.25 0.07 4.64
C LEU A 216 -14.34 -1.00 4.70
N THR A 217 -14.49 -1.78 3.63
CA THR A 217 -15.39 -2.91 3.60
C THR A 217 -14.82 -4.07 4.42
N ASP A 218 -15.57 -4.52 5.43
CA ASP A 218 -15.18 -5.62 6.32
C ASP A 218 -14.89 -6.91 5.54
N GLY A 219 -13.78 -7.57 5.89
CA GLY A 219 -13.29 -8.79 5.27
C GLY A 219 -12.58 -8.62 3.93
N ASN A 220 -12.59 -7.44 3.29
CA ASN A 220 -12.06 -7.29 1.93
C ASN A 220 -10.58 -7.66 1.81
N ILE A 221 -9.73 -7.27 2.77
CA ILE A 221 -8.30 -7.59 2.73
C ILE A 221 -8.09 -9.11 2.74
N ALA A 222 -8.79 -9.83 3.62
CA ALA A 222 -8.67 -11.27 3.74
C ALA A 222 -9.22 -12.00 2.51
N ARG A 223 -10.36 -11.54 1.97
CA ARG A 223 -10.96 -12.09 0.75
C ARG A 223 -10.06 -11.87 -0.47
N ALA A 224 -9.52 -10.68 -0.63
CA ALA A 224 -8.56 -10.37 -1.69
C ALA A 224 -7.28 -11.20 -1.55
N ALA A 225 -6.75 -11.38 -0.33
CA ALA A 225 -5.63 -12.26 -0.05
C ALA A 225 -5.92 -13.74 -0.39
N ALA A 226 -7.16 -14.18 -0.21
CA ALA A 226 -7.63 -15.51 -0.59
C ALA A 226 -7.82 -15.69 -2.12
N GLY A 227 -7.63 -14.62 -2.90
CA GLY A 227 -7.83 -14.62 -4.36
C GLY A 227 -9.31 -14.56 -4.76
N GLU A 228 -10.20 -14.12 -3.88
CA GLU A 228 -11.58 -13.83 -4.25
C GLU A 228 -11.67 -12.57 -5.11
N ASN A 229 -12.73 -12.46 -5.91
CA ASN A 229 -12.97 -11.26 -6.69
C ASN A 229 -13.46 -10.13 -5.77
N VAL A 230 -12.57 -9.18 -5.48
CA VAL A 230 -12.83 -8.01 -4.63
C VAL A 230 -12.40 -6.76 -5.39
N GLY A 231 -13.35 -5.85 -5.58
CA GLY A 231 -13.13 -4.61 -6.33
C GLY A 231 -12.82 -4.88 -7.80
N THR A 232 -11.64 -4.47 -8.26
CA THR A 232 -11.17 -4.69 -9.63
C THR A 232 -9.84 -5.40 -9.63
N THR A 233 -9.74 -6.50 -10.39
CA THR A 233 -8.46 -7.19 -10.62
C THR A 233 -7.87 -6.79 -11.96
N ILE A 234 -6.62 -6.34 -11.95
CA ILE A 234 -5.81 -6.04 -13.14
C ILE A 234 -4.75 -7.12 -13.31
N ASN A 235 -4.70 -7.76 -14.48
CA ASN A 235 -3.70 -8.75 -14.85
C ASN A 235 -3.44 -8.77 -16.37
N GLY A 236 -2.56 -9.66 -16.85
CA GLY A 236 -2.18 -9.78 -18.26
C GLY A 236 -2.61 -11.09 -18.89
#